data_AF-A0A0D0GJS3-F1
#
_entry.id   AF-A0A0D0GJS3-F1
#
_cell.length_a   1.000
_cell.length_b   1.000
_cell.length_c   1.000
_cell.angle_alpha   90.00
_cell.angle_beta   90.00
_cell.angle_gamma   90.00
#
_symmetry.space_group_name_H-M   'P 1'
#
loop_
_entity.id
_entity.type
_entity.pdbx_description
1 polymer ?
#
loop_
_entity_poly.entity_id
_entity_poly.type
_entity_poly.pdbx_seq_one_letter_code
_entity_poly.pdbx_strand_id
1 'polypeptide(L)'
;MKFSERNKVIAAIMMGCFCVIIAVSLNHYPVVDHPPVTGEIQVPAAVKQIFVRSCFSCHSSQTELKWYDKLPVVSAIVSRDVTEARKRFNFSAWDSLSAADQKVTLWEIYNMINAGKMPLGLYTAIHPEAKVSASDLSVLRNYLNTLSVTSINDTSKEHEAIVQHSEWQQQQTAVNQVPVSVNGIKHRPEYRNWQVMSTTSRFDNGTMRVMYANPIAARAINDHQINPWPDGSVLTKVVWEKLEDKDGNVRPGKFVNIQYMVRDKEKYRDTEGWGFARFDTPELRPYGKLSSFKKCIACHQAVKETGFVFDLSTKK
;
A
#
# COMPACT_ATOMS: atom_id res chain seq x y z
N MET A 1 40.32 7.32 -45.39
CA MET A 1 40.04 5.91 -45.04
C MET A 1 39.14 5.32 -46.13
N LYS A 2 39.69 4.56 -47.10
CA LYS A 2 38.88 3.95 -48.17
C LYS A 2 38.19 2.72 -47.59
N PHE A 3 36.88 2.79 -47.37
CA PHE A 3 36.08 1.63 -46.98
C PHE A 3 36.20 0.56 -48.07
N SER A 4 36.71 -0.61 -47.71
CA SER A 4 36.76 -1.79 -48.58
C SER A 4 35.36 -2.11 -49.10
N GLU A 5 35.23 -2.54 -50.36
CA GLU A 5 33.95 -2.98 -50.96
C GLU A 5 33.22 -4.01 -50.08
N ARG A 6 33.97 -4.86 -49.38
CA ARG A 6 33.44 -5.82 -48.40
C ARG A 6 32.71 -5.13 -47.24
N ASN A 7 33.21 -3.99 -46.76
CA ASN A 7 32.60 -3.24 -45.67
C ASN A 7 31.35 -2.47 -46.13
N LYS A 8 31.28 -2.07 -47.41
CA LYS A 8 30.06 -1.48 -48.00
C LYS A 8 28.95 -2.51 -48.11
N VAL A 9 29.28 -3.73 -48.53
CA VAL A 9 28.35 -4.86 -48.59
C VAL A 9 27.85 -5.24 -47.19
N ILE A 10 28.75 -5.34 -46.21
CA ILE A 10 28.37 -5.62 -44.81
C ILE A 10 27.46 -4.51 -44.24
N ALA A 11 27.77 -3.23 -44.49
CA ALA A 11 26.94 -2.12 -44.05
C ALA A 11 25.54 -2.13 -44.71
N ALA A 12 25.47 -2.45 -46.01
CA ALA A 12 24.19 -2.58 -46.72
C ALA A 12 23.35 -3.75 -46.20
N ILE A 13 23.98 -4.89 -45.90
CA ILE A 13 23.29 -6.05 -45.29
C ILE A 13 22.80 -5.70 -43.88
N MET A 14 23.62 -5.07 -43.04
CA MET A 14 23.23 -4.64 -41.70
C MET A 14 22.05 -3.65 -41.74
N MET A 15 22.09 -2.69 -42.67
CA MET A 15 21.00 -1.72 -42.86
C MET A 15 19.73 -2.40 -43.38
N GLY A 16 19.85 -3.35 -44.30
CA GLY A 16 18.73 -4.17 -44.77
C GLY A 16 18.11 -5.01 -43.66
N CYS A 17 18.91 -5.69 -42.85
CA CYS A 17 18.45 -6.44 -41.67
C CYS A 17 17.77 -5.51 -40.64
N PHE A 18 18.31 -4.32 -40.41
CA PHE A 18 17.71 -3.33 -39.51
C PHE A 18 16.35 -2.83 -40.03
N CYS A 19 16.23 -2.55 -41.33
CA CYS A 19 14.97 -2.18 -41.96
C CYS A 19 13.93 -3.32 -41.90
N VAL A 20 14.35 -4.57 -42.10
CA VAL A 20 13.47 -5.75 -41.99
C VAL A 20 13.02 -5.96 -40.54
N ILE A 21 13.92 -5.84 -39.56
CA ILE A 21 13.56 -5.92 -38.14
C ILE A 21 12.55 -4.82 -37.80
N ILE A 22 12.78 -3.58 -38.23
CA ILE A 22 11.83 -2.48 -38.05
C ILE A 22 10.48 -2.81 -38.72
N ALA A 23 10.47 -3.33 -39.95
CA ALA A 23 9.24 -3.68 -40.68
C ALA A 23 8.46 -4.84 -40.05
N VAL A 24 9.14 -5.85 -39.50
CA VAL A 24 8.50 -6.96 -38.78
C VAL A 24 7.97 -6.49 -37.42
N SER A 25 8.74 -5.66 -36.72
CA SER A 25 8.30 -4.99 -35.49
C SER A 25 7.11 -4.07 -35.75
N LEU A 26 7.03 -3.50 -36.97
CA LEU A 26 5.91 -2.67 -37.42
C LEU A 26 4.59 -3.44 -37.60
N ASN A 27 4.62 -4.78 -37.65
CA ASN A 27 3.44 -5.62 -37.89
C ASN A 27 2.95 -6.39 -36.65
N HIS A 28 3.68 -6.39 -35.53
CA HIS A 28 3.36 -7.19 -34.33
C HIS A 28 3.22 -6.36 -33.05
N TYR A 29 2.74 -5.12 -33.16
CA TYR A 29 2.54 -4.27 -31.98
C TYR A 29 1.45 -4.82 -31.07
N PRO A 30 1.71 -4.97 -29.75
CA PRO A 30 0.65 -5.29 -28.81
C PRO A 30 -0.29 -4.07 -28.72
N VAL A 31 -1.50 -4.23 -29.24
CA VAL A 31 -2.55 -3.21 -29.16
C VAL A 31 -3.05 -3.16 -27.72
N VAL A 32 -3.06 -1.97 -27.12
CA VAL A 32 -3.77 -1.76 -25.86
C VAL A 32 -5.25 -1.96 -26.13
N ASP A 33 -5.85 -2.95 -25.49
CA ASP A 33 -7.29 -3.24 -25.66
C ASP A 33 -8.15 -2.08 -25.13
N HIS A 34 -9.37 -1.94 -25.66
CA HIS A 34 -10.35 -0.93 -25.28
C HIS A 34 -11.68 -1.60 -24.92
N PRO A 35 -11.74 -2.36 -23.80
CA PRO A 35 -12.97 -3.03 -23.40
C PRO A 35 -14.07 -2.01 -23.10
N PRO A 36 -15.36 -2.37 -23.29
CA PRO A 36 -16.46 -1.44 -23.14
C PRO A 36 -16.51 -0.81 -21.74
N VAL A 37 -16.96 0.44 -21.69
CA VAL A 37 -17.21 1.15 -20.43
C VAL A 37 -18.52 0.65 -19.83
N THR A 38 -18.47 -0.04 -18.70
CA THR A 38 -19.66 -0.56 -18.00
C THR A 38 -20.16 0.40 -16.93
N GLY A 39 -19.27 1.22 -16.36
CA GLY A 39 -19.65 2.19 -15.34
C GLY A 39 -18.60 3.28 -15.13
N GLU A 40 -19.07 4.53 -15.07
CA GLU A 40 -18.22 5.70 -14.84
C GLU A 40 -18.16 6.05 -13.35
N ILE A 41 -16.95 6.40 -12.90
CA ILE A 41 -16.71 6.91 -11.54
C ILE A 41 -17.47 8.22 -11.28
N GLN A 42 -18.22 8.26 -10.17
CA GLN A 42 -18.97 9.43 -9.73
C GLN A 42 -18.20 10.19 -8.65
N VAL A 43 -17.45 11.21 -9.06
CA VAL A 43 -16.65 12.09 -8.18
C VAL A 43 -16.86 13.57 -8.54
N PRO A 44 -16.58 14.52 -7.64
CA PRO A 44 -16.59 15.95 -7.95
C PRO A 44 -15.72 16.29 -9.16
N ALA A 45 -16.11 17.31 -9.94
CA ALA A 45 -15.44 17.66 -11.19
C ALA A 45 -13.92 17.88 -11.03
N ALA A 46 -13.50 18.55 -9.95
CA ALA A 46 -12.08 18.77 -9.66
C ALA A 46 -11.29 17.46 -9.46
N VAL A 47 -11.90 16.46 -8.80
CA VAL A 47 -11.31 15.13 -8.60
C VAL A 47 -11.26 14.38 -9.94
N LYS A 48 -12.35 14.45 -10.72
CA LYS A 48 -12.43 13.82 -12.04
C LYS A 48 -11.32 14.32 -12.97
N GLN A 49 -11.07 15.63 -12.98
CA GLN A 49 -10.01 16.24 -13.81
C GLN A 49 -8.62 15.70 -13.46
N ILE A 50 -8.32 15.50 -12.17
CA ILE A 50 -7.05 14.92 -11.73
C ILE A 50 -6.89 13.48 -12.26
N PHE A 51 -7.93 12.65 -12.13
CA PHE A 51 -7.91 11.27 -12.60
C PHE A 51 -7.82 11.15 -14.12
N VAL A 52 -8.57 11.97 -14.86
CA VAL A 52 -8.51 12.01 -16.33
C VAL A 52 -7.09 12.36 -16.79
N ARG A 53 -6.50 13.41 -16.24
CA ARG A 53 -5.16 13.88 -16.61
C ARG A 53 -4.05 12.88 -16.24
N SER A 54 -4.15 12.27 -15.07
CA SER A 54 -3.00 11.58 -14.44
C SER A 54 -3.10 10.06 -14.44
N CYS A 55 -4.31 9.49 -14.61
CA CYS A 55 -4.56 8.07 -14.38
C CYS A 55 -5.25 7.37 -15.56
N PHE A 56 -6.16 8.04 -16.28
CA PHE A 56 -7.01 7.38 -17.28
C PHE A 56 -6.22 6.75 -18.43
N SER A 57 -5.08 7.33 -18.83
CA SER A 57 -4.22 6.76 -19.88
C SER A 57 -3.81 5.32 -19.58
N CYS A 58 -3.64 4.93 -18.31
CA CYS A 58 -3.28 3.55 -17.94
C CYS A 58 -4.42 2.77 -17.28
N HIS A 59 -5.26 3.43 -16.48
CA HIS A 59 -6.28 2.79 -15.65
C HIS A 59 -7.70 2.93 -16.21
N SER A 60 -7.88 3.33 -17.47
CA SER A 60 -9.18 3.39 -18.13
C SER A 60 -9.15 2.60 -19.45
N SER A 61 -10.31 2.17 -19.95
CA SER A 61 -10.45 1.68 -21.32
C SER A 61 -10.30 2.79 -22.36
N GLN A 62 -10.42 4.06 -21.95
CA GLN A 62 -10.24 5.24 -22.80
C GLN A 62 -8.76 5.67 -22.89
N THR A 63 -7.87 4.71 -23.14
CA THR A 63 -6.42 4.98 -23.24
C THR A 63 -6.11 5.73 -24.53
N GLU A 64 -5.77 7.01 -24.43
CA GLU A 64 -5.25 7.78 -25.55
C GLU A 64 -3.72 7.71 -25.60
N LEU A 65 -3.19 6.89 -26.51
CA LEU A 65 -1.75 6.78 -26.76
C LEU A 65 -1.26 7.89 -27.70
N LYS A 66 -0.18 8.57 -27.31
CA LYS A 66 0.50 9.51 -28.22
C LYS A 66 1.22 8.74 -29.33
N TRP A 67 1.60 9.43 -30.40
CA TRP A 67 2.22 8.78 -31.56
C TRP A 67 3.51 8.04 -31.22
N TYR A 68 4.29 8.55 -30.26
CA TYR A 68 5.56 7.94 -29.83
C TYR A 68 5.37 6.72 -28.93
N ASP A 69 4.23 6.60 -28.24
CA ASP A 69 3.87 5.43 -27.43
C ASP A 69 3.62 4.19 -28.31
N LYS A 70 3.40 4.40 -29.62
CA LYS A 70 3.14 3.37 -30.63
C LYS A 70 4.42 2.85 -31.29
N LEU A 71 5.61 3.33 -30.91
CA LEU A 71 6.90 2.85 -31.42
C LEU A 71 7.23 1.44 -30.89
N PRO A 72 7.91 0.55 -31.64
CA PRO A 72 7.88 -0.91 -31.38
C PRO A 72 8.47 -1.39 -30.07
N VAL A 73 9.48 -0.68 -29.58
CA VAL A 73 10.06 -0.98 -28.27
C VAL A 73 9.22 -0.35 -27.15
N VAL A 74 8.62 0.81 -27.40
CA VAL A 74 7.86 1.58 -26.42
C VAL A 74 6.46 0.98 -26.20
N SER A 75 5.78 0.58 -27.28
CA SER A 75 4.43 0.03 -27.26
C SER A 75 4.34 -1.27 -26.46
N ALA A 76 5.39 -2.10 -26.47
CA ALA A 76 5.43 -3.32 -25.66
C ALA A 76 5.50 -3.01 -24.16
N ILE A 77 6.28 -2.00 -23.77
CA ILE A 77 6.35 -1.52 -22.38
C ILE A 77 5.01 -0.91 -21.98
N VAL A 78 4.47 -0.01 -22.81
CA VAL A 78 3.17 0.64 -22.59
C VAL A 78 2.06 -0.39 -22.44
N SER A 79 1.97 -1.36 -23.37
CA SER A 79 0.95 -2.41 -23.32
C SER A 79 1.03 -3.22 -22.04
N ARG A 80 2.24 -3.68 -21.65
CA ARG A 80 2.45 -4.40 -20.39
C ARG A 80 2.02 -3.56 -19.19
N ASP A 81 2.45 -2.31 -19.11
CA ASP A 81 2.18 -1.44 -17.96
C ASP A 81 0.69 -1.10 -17.87
N VAL A 82 0.02 -0.85 -19.00
CA VAL A 82 -1.44 -0.64 -19.06
C VAL A 82 -2.19 -1.91 -18.66
N THR A 83 -1.80 -3.08 -19.17
CA THR A 83 -2.40 -4.36 -18.80
C THR A 83 -2.26 -4.62 -17.30
N GLU A 84 -1.09 -4.38 -16.71
CA GLU A 84 -0.85 -4.57 -15.28
C GLU A 84 -1.62 -3.54 -14.43
N ALA A 85 -1.66 -2.28 -14.86
CA ALA A 85 -2.43 -1.21 -14.20
C ALA A 85 -3.92 -1.58 -14.13
N ARG A 86 -4.50 -2.05 -15.23
CA ARG A 86 -5.93 -2.41 -15.31
C ARG A 86 -6.30 -3.67 -14.53
N LYS A 87 -5.35 -4.60 -14.29
CA LYS A 87 -5.58 -5.75 -13.37
C LYS A 87 -5.80 -5.29 -11.94
N ARG A 88 -5.20 -4.17 -11.54
CA ARG A 88 -5.38 -3.62 -10.19
C ARG A 88 -6.74 -2.94 -10.06
N PHE A 89 -7.10 -2.09 -11.02
CA PHE A 89 -8.43 -1.49 -11.17
C PHE A 89 -8.57 -0.83 -12.54
N ASN A 90 -9.82 -0.70 -13.02
CA ASN A 90 -10.15 0.00 -14.26
C ASN A 90 -11.31 1.00 -14.03
N PHE A 91 -11.07 2.29 -14.24
CA PHE A 91 -12.06 3.37 -14.15
C PHE A 91 -13.24 3.23 -15.11
N SER A 92 -13.09 2.47 -16.19
CA SER A 92 -14.19 2.17 -17.13
C SER A 92 -15.11 1.05 -16.66
N ALA A 93 -14.72 0.31 -15.62
CA ALA A 93 -15.53 -0.74 -15.00
C ALA A 93 -15.76 -0.45 -13.52
N TRP A 94 -15.98 0.83 -13.18
CA TRP A 94 -16.04 1.28 -11.79
C TRP A 94 -17.23 0.68 -11.02
N ASP A 95 -18.34 0.43 -11.72
CA ASP A 95 -19.56 -0.20 -11.22
C ASP A 95 -19.39 -1.68 -10.84
N SER A 96 -18.34 -2.35 -11.37
CA SER A 96 -18.01 -3.72 -10.97
C SER A 96 -17.51 -3.83 -9.52
N LEU A 97 -17.10 -2.71 -8.91
CA LEU A 97 -16.65 -2.64 -7.53
C LEU A 97 -17.83 -2.35 -6.60
N SER A 98 -17.89 -3.06 -5.46
CA SER A 98 -18.84 -2.73 -4.39
C SER A 98 -18.60 -1.31 -3.85
N ALA A 99 -19.61 -0.68 -3.25
CA ALA A 99 -19.45 0.66 -2.68
C ALA A 99 -18.33 0.74 -1.62
N ALA A 100 -18.07 -0.36 -0.89
CA ALA A 100 -16.96 -0.45 0.04
C ALA A 100 -15.61 -0.52 -0.71
N ASP A 101 -15.52 -1.36 -1.75
CA ASP A 101 -14.29 -1.53 -2.53
C ASP A 101 -13.94 -0.27 -3.35
N GLN A 102 -14.93 0.50 -3.80
CA GLN A 102 -14.72 1.80 -4.44
C GLN A 102 -14.00 2.77 -3.49
N LYS A 103 -14.43 2.84 -2.21
CA LYS A 103 -13.78 3.67 -1.19
C LYS A 103 -12.35 3.20 -0.90
N VAL A 104 -12.15 1.88 -0.74
CA VAL A 104 -10.81 1.31 -0.53
C VAL A 104 -9.89 1.64 -1.71
N THR A 105 -10.37 1.44 -2.95
CA THR A 105 -9.62 1.72 -4.18
C THR A 105 -9.21 3.20 -4.27
N LEU A 106 -10.13 4.11 -3.95
CA LEU A 106 -9.86 5.54 -3.90
C LEU A 106 -8.76 5.92 -2.88
N TRP A 107 -8.77 5.31 -1.70
CA TRP A 107 -7.71 5.48 -0.71
C TRP A 107 -6.37 4.86 -1.14
N GLU A 108 -6.40 3.69 -1.80
CA GLU A 108 -5.20 3.09 -2.38
C GLU A 108 -4.56 4.01 -3.43
N ILE A 109 -5.37 4.59 -4.33
CA ILE A 109 -4.91 5.57 -5.34
C ILE A 109 -4.21 6.74 -4.64
N TYR A 110 -4.85 7.37 -3.66
CA TYR A 110 -4.26 8.48 -2.92
C TYR A 110 -2.95 8.10 -2.24
N ASN A 111 -2.90 6.95 -1.56
CA ASN A 111 -1.71 6.52 -0.84
C ASN A 111 -0.53 6.24 -1.79
N MET A 112 -0.78 5.64 -2.96
CA MET A 112 0.25 5.41 -3.96
C MET A 112 0.81 6.72 -4.53
N ILE A 113 -0.04 7.72 -4.74
CA ILE A 113 0.39 9.05 -5.17
C ILE A 113 1.17 9.75 -4.06
N ASN A 114 0.66 9.76 -2.83
CA ASN A 114 1.29 10.41 -1.68
C ASN A 114 2.65 9.78 -1.34
N ALA A 115 2.81 8.48 -1.57
CA ALA A 115 4.08 7.76 -1.42
C ALA A 115 5.04 7.97 -2.61
N GLY A 116 4.66 8.75 -3.63
CA GLY A 116 5.46 9.00 -4.83
C GLY A 116 5.64 7.77 -5.72
N LYS A 117 4.79 6.74 -5.56
CA LYS A 117 4.83 5.51 -6.36
C LYS A 117 4.02 5.63 -7.65
N MET A 118 3.03 6.52 -7.67
CA MET A 118 2.18 6.79 -8.83
C MET A 118 2.05 8.31 -9.09
N PRO A 119 1.98 8.73 -10.36
CA PRO A 119 2.26 7.93 -11.55
C PRO A 119 3.74 7.48 -11.58
N LEU A 120 4.06 6.46 -12.39
CA LEU A 120 5.41 5.92 -12.46
C LEU A 120 6.42 7.03 -12.83
N GLY A 121 7.56 7.09 -12.13
CA GLY A 121 8.54 8.16 -12.32
C GLY A 121 9.02 8.28 -13.77
N LEU A 122 9.33 7.16 -14.43
CA LEU A 122 9.71 7.12 -15.84
C LEU A 122 8.60 7.66 -16.75
N TYR A 123 7.34 7.32 -16.48
CA TYR A 123 6.19 7.84 -17.22
C TYR A 123 6.09 9.36 -17.08
N THR A 124 6.19 9.90 -15.87
CA THR A 124 6.14 11.37 -15.66
C THR A 124 7.32 12.13 -16.25
N ALA A 125 8.46 11.45 -16.53
CA ALA A 125 9.60 12.08 -17.20
C ALA A 125 9.31 12.40 -18.68
N ILE A 126 8.46 11.59 -19.32
CA ILE A 126 8.04 11.76 -20.72
C ILE A 126 6.61 12.33 -20.86
N HIS A 127 5.82 12.28 -19.77
CA HIS A 127 4.47 12.85 -19.65
C HIS A 127 4.38 13.76 -18.42
N PRO A 128 5.06 14.92 -18.41
CA PRO A 128 5.07 15.83 -17.27
C PRO A 128 3.66 16.34 -16.90
N GLU A 129 2.73 16.40 -17.85
CA GLU A 129 1.33 16.76 -17.64
C GLU A 129 0.58 15.81 -16.70
N ALA A 130 1.01 14.55 -16.62
CA ALA A 130 0.40 13.55 -15.77
C ALA A 130 0.83 13.66 -14.30
N LYS A 131 1.81 14.52 -13.99
CA LYS A 131 2.29 14.70 -12.62
C LYS A 131 1.17 15.23 -11.72
N VAL A 132 1.01 14.61 -10.56
CA VAL A 132 0.06 15.06 -9.54
C VAL A 132 0.77 16.06 -8.62
N SER A 133 0.25 17.28 -8.51
CA SER A 133 0.82 18.33 -7.68
C SER A 133 0.42 18.18 -6.20
N ALA A 134 1.09 18.93 -5.30
CA ALA A 134 0.69 18.98 -3.90
C ALA A 134 -0.73 19.56 -3.70
N SER A 135 -1.15 20.48 -4.58
CA SER A 135 -2.51 21.02 -4.60
C SER A 135 -3.52 19.93 -4.99
N ASP A 136 -3.23 19.16 -6.04
CA ASP A 136 -4.08 18.04 -6.46
C ASP A 136 -4.19 16.98 -5.35
N LEU A 137 -3.09 16.63 -4.69
CA LEU A 137 -3.10 15.72 -3.53
C LEU A 137 -4.00 16.23 -2.41
N SER A 138 -4.04 17.54 -2.18
CA SER A 138 -4.91 18.15 -1.18
C SER A 138 -6.39 18.06 -1.58
N VAL A 139 -6.71 18.31 -2.85
CA VAL A 139 -8.07 18.13 -3.41
C VAL A 139 -8.53 16.68 -3.26
N LEU A 140 -7.69 15.72 -3.61
CA LEU A 140 -7.97 14.29 -3.45
C LEU A 140 -8.21 13.95 -1.97
N ARG A 141 -7.30 14.35 -1.07
CA ARG A 141 -7.44 14.09 0.38
C ARG A 141 -8.75 14.65 0.92
N ASN A 142 -9.09 15.89 0.58
CA ASN A 142 -10.30 16.54 1.06
C ASN A 142 -11.56 15.78 0.62
N TYR A 143 -11.62 15.36 -0.64
CA TYR A 143 -12.72 14.53 -1.12
C TYR A 143 -12.79 13.18 -0.39
N LEU A 144 -11.66 12.48 -0.22
CA LEU A 144 -11.65 11.20 0.50
C LEU A 144 -12.11 11.32 1.95
N ASN A 145 -11.81 12.43 2.60
CA ASN A 145 -12.28 12.70 3.96
C ASN A 145 -13.81 12.89 4.02
N THR A 146 -14.46 13.32 2.94
CA THR A 146 -15.95 13.33 2.87
C THR A 146 -16.53 11.93 2.74
N LEU A 147 -15.75 10.96 2.24
CA LEU A 147 -16.15 9.56 2.06
C LEU A 147 -15.84 8.68 3.28
N SER A 148 -14.86 9.09 4.09
CA SER A 148 -14.52 8.39 5.33
C SER A 148 -15.72 8.38 6.26
N VAL A 149 -15.93 7.25 6.94
CA VAL A 149 -17.00 7.06 7.92
C VAL A 149 -16.71 7.94 9.13
N THR A 150 -16.97 9.24 9.03
CA THR A 150 -17.06 10.12 10.18
C THR A 150 -18.51 10.10 10.61
N SER A 151 -18.91 9.00 11.23
CA SER A 151 -20.09 8.98 12.07
C SER A 151 -19.72 9.77 13.33
N ILE A 152 -19.83 11.10 13.27
CA ILE A 152 -19.70 11.97 14.43
C ILE A 152 -20.70 11.45 15.48
N ASN A 153 -20.22 11.06 16.65
CA ASN A 153 -21.04 10.50 17.74
C ASN A 153 -21.86 9.24 17.38
N ASP A 154 -21.21 8.21 16.84
CA ASP A 154 -21.84 6.90 16.66
C ASP A 154 -22.06 6.18 18.00
N THR A 155 -23.24 6.39 18.59
CA THR A 155 -23.64 5.78 19.87
C THR A 155 -23.55 4.25 19.82
N SER A 156 -23.69 3.61 18.65
CA SER A 156 -23.55 2.16 18.50
C SER A 156 -22.10 1.74 18.72
N LYS A 157 -21.13 2.43 18.12
CA LYS A 157 -19.70 2.13 18.32
C LYS A 157 -19.23 2.44 19.74
N GLU A 158 -19.76 3.49 20.34
CA GLU A 158 -19.49 3.79 21.75
C GLU A 158 -20.07 2.69 22.66
N HIS A 159 -21.28 2.22 22.40
CA HIS A 159 -21.88 1.10 23.12
C HIS A 159 -21.06 -0.20 22.95
N GLU A 160 -20.65 -0.54 21.73
CA GLU A 160 -19.81 -1.72 21.46
C GLU A 160 -18.47 -1.66 22.21
N ALA A 161 -17.83 -0.47 22.24
CA ALA A 161 -16.59 -0.27 22.98
C ALA A 161 -16.79 -0.47 24.49
N ILE A 162 -17.89 0.06 25.06
CA ILE A 162 -18.24 -0.09 26.48
C ILE A 162 -18.52 -1.55 26.81
N VAL A 163 -19.32 -2.24 26.01
CA VAL A 163 -19.64 -3.66 26.20
C VAL A 163 -18.35 -4.48 26.21
N GLN A 164 -17.51 -4.33 25.18
CA GLN A 164 -16.24 -5.06 25.11
C GLN A 164 -15.32 -4.75 26.30
N HIS A 165 -15.27 -3.50 26.77
CA HIS A 165 -14.47 -3.13 27.93
C HIS A 165 -14.98 -3.79 29.23
N SER A 166 -16.30 -3.78 29.44
CA SER A 166 -16.91 -4.38 30.63
C SER A 166 -16.75 -5.90 30.67
N GLU A 167 -16.91 -6.58 29.53
CA GLU A 167 -16.61 -8.01 29.39
C GLU A 167 -15.15 -8.32 29.71
N TRP A 168 -14.22 -7.49 29.18
CA TRP A 168 -12.79 -7.64 29.47
C TRP A 168 -12.48 -7.47 30.96
N GLN A 169 -13.08 -6.48 31.63
CA GLN A 169 -12.90 -6.27 33.08
C GLN A 169 -13.42 -7.47 33.89
N GLN A 170 -14.57 -8.03 33.52
CA GLN A 170 -15.15 -9.20 34.18
C GLN A 170 -14.34 -10.49 33.99
N GLN A 171 -13.63 -10.61 32.86
CA GLN A 171 -12.82 -11.79 32.52
C GLN A 171 -11.38 -11.74 33.04
N GLN A 172 -10.94 -10.67 33.71
CA GLN A 172 -9.57 -10.54 34.23
C GLN A 172 -9.19 -11.60 35.28
N THR A 173 -10.15 -12.33 35.84
CA THR A 173 -9.92 -13.41 36.81
C THR A 173 -9.70 -14.80 36.19
N ALA A 174 -9.71 -14.97 34.86
CA ALA A 174 -9.77 -16.30 34.23
C ALA A 174 -8.67 -16.66 33.20
N VAL A 175 -7.66 -15.81 32.93
CA VAL A 175 -6.66 -16.12 31.88
C VAL A 175 -5.43 -16.81 32.45
N ASN A 176 -5.48 -18.15 32.53
CA ASN A 176 -4.33 -18.97 32.96
C ASN A 176 -3.30 -19.25 31.85
N GLN A 177 -3.55 -18.88 30.58
CA GLN A 177 -2.62 -19.14 29.49
C GLN A 177 -2.54 -17.98 28.48
N VAL A 178 -1.31 -17.60 28.14
CA VAL A 178 -1.02 -16.55 27.15
C VAL A 178 -1.23 -17.09 25.73
N PRO A 179 -2.08 -16.46 24.90
CA PRO A 179 -2.29 -16.89 23.52
C PRO A 179 -0.99 -16.95 22.71
N VAL A 180 -0.87 -17.94 21.83
CA VAL A 180 0.32 -18.16 21.00
C VAL A 180 -0.09 -18.23 19.53
N SER A 181 0.64 -17.52 18.66
CA SER A 181 0.44 -17.57 17.23
C SER A 181 0.92 -18.88 16.62
N VAL A 182 0.50 -19.15 15.38
CA VAL A 182 0.90 -20.37 14.65
C VAL A 182 2.40 -20.48 14.37
N ASN A 183 3.19 -19.40 14.49
CA ASN A 183 4.66 -19.41 14.45
C ASN A 183 5.34 -19.26 15.83
N GLY A 184 4.60 -19.47 16.92
CA GLY A 184 5.14 -19.50 18.27
C GLY A 184 5.41 -18.14 18.90
N ILE A 185 4.96 -17.03 18.31
CA ILE A 185 5.02 -15.71 18.94
C ILE A 185 3.88 -15.63 19.95
N LYS A 186 4.23 -15.40 21.21
CA LYS A 186 3.25 -15.27 22.29
C LYS A 186 2.65 -13.86 22.28
N HIS A 187 1.39 -13.73 22.68
CA HIS A 187 0.83 -12.44 23.08
C HIS A 187 1.67 -11.87 24.24
N ARG A 188 1.90 -10.56 24.24
CA ARG A 188 2.82 -9.90 25.15
C ARG A 188 2.12 -8.81 25.96
N PRO A 189 1.33 -9.16 26.99
CA PRO A 189 0.52 -8.18 27.71
C PRO A 189 1.34 -7.02 28.30
N GLU A 190 2.65 -7.23 28.50
CA GLU A 190 3.63 -6.23 28.94
C GLU A 190 3.81 -5.07 27.95
N TYR A 191 3.32 -5.15 26.71
CA TYR A 191 3.41 -4.06 25.72
C TYR A 191 2.82 -2.75 26.24
N ARG A 192 1.88 -2.82 27.19
CA ARG A 192 1.23 -1.65 27.81
C ARG A 192 2.22 -0.76 28.57
N ASN A 193 3.38 -1.32 28.95
CA ASN A 193 4.45 -0.62 29.65
C ASN A 193 5.61 -0.23 28.72
N TRP A 194 5.49 -0.50 27.41
CA TRP A 194 6.53 -0.20 26.44
C TRP A 194 6.40 1.23 25.91
N GLN A 195 7.47 1.73 25.30
CA GLN A 195 7.49 3.08 24.77
C GLN A 195 6.56 3.19 23.55
N VAL A 196 5.71 4.21 23.53
CA VAL A 196 4.94 4.57 22.32
C VAL A 196 5.93 5.11 21.28
N MET A 197 5.97 4.45 20.12
CA MET A 197 6.81 4.82 18.99
C MET A 197 6.09 5.78 18.04
N SER A 198 4.82 5.49 17.72
CA SER A 198 4.05 6.27 16.74
C SER A 198 2.55 6.02 16.91
N THR A 199 1.74 6.97 16.44
CA THR A 199 0.29 6.83 16.32
C THR A 199 -0.14 7.14 14.90
N THR A 200 -1.02 6.32 14.33
CA THR A 200 -1.55 6.53 12.98
C THR A 200 -3.06 6.35 12.94
N SER A 201 -3.74 7.17 12.14
CA SER A 201 -5.18 7.09 11.92
C SER A 201 -5.43 6.65 10.48
N ARG A 202 -6.36 5.72 10.28
CA ARG A 202 -6.84 5.30 8.96
C ARG A 202 -8.27 5.75 8.78
N PHE A 203 -8.43 6.73 7.91
CA PHE A 203 -9.71 7.29 7.54
C PHE A 203 -10.53 6.34 6.64
N ASP A 204 -9.87 5.44 5.91
CA ASP A 204 -10.51 4.50 4.99
C ASP A 204 -11.37 3.45 5.70
N ASN A 205 -10.97 3.03 6.90
CA ASN A 205 -11.70 2.03 7.69
C ASN A 205 -12.04 2.50 9.11
N GLY A 206 -11.84 3.78 9.42
CA GLY A 206 -12.21 4.39 10.70
C GLY A 206 -11.47 3.80 11.90
N THR A 207 -10.20 3.40 11.75
CA THR A 207 -9.41 2.81 12.84
C THR A 207 -8.19 3.66 13.19
N MET A 208 -7.82 3.64 14.47
CA MET A 208 -6.56 4.21 14.97
C MET A 208 -5.59 3.12 15.40
N ARG A 209 -4.29 3.43 15.32
CA ARG A 209 -3.19 2.54 15.68
C ARG A 209 -2.27 3.23 16.66
N VAL A 210 -1.81 2.47 17.64
CA VAL A 210 -0.67 2.85 18.47
C VAL A 210 0.40 1.78 18.31
N MET A 211 1.59 2.22 17.93
CA MET A 211 2.78 1.38 17.78
C MET A 211 3.63 1.52 19.05
N TYR A 212 3.97 0.40 19.67
CA TYR A 212 4.81 0.33 20.85
C TYR A 212 6.13 -0.39 20.52
N ALA A 213 7.22 0.06 21.12
CA ALA A 213 8.54 -0.53 21.00
C ALA A 213 9.02 -1.02 22.36
N ASN A 214 9.40 -2.30 22.45
CA ASN A 214 10.02 -2.82 23.67
C ASN A 214 11.34 -2.07 23.98
N PRO A 215 11.91 -2.21 25.19
CA PRO A 215 13.12 -1.45 25.56
C PRO A 215 14.31 -1.63 24.60
N ILE A 216 14.43 -2.80 23.96
CA ILE A 216 15.49 -3.06 22.97
C ILE A 216 15.24 -2.24 21.69
N ALA A 217 14.03 -2.31 21.13
CA ALA A 217 13.63 -1.55 19.95
C ALA A 217 13.64 -0.04 20.21
N ALA A 218 13.19 0.40 21.39
CA ALA A 218 13.20 1.80 21.79
C ALA A 218 14.63 2.38 21.84
N ARG A 219 15.58 1.64 22.44
CA ARG A 219 17.01 2.02 22.41
C ARG A 219 17.55 2.05 20.99
N ALA A 220 17.24 1.05 20.17
CA ALA A 220 17.66 1.03 18.77
C ALA A 220 17.19 2.27 17.99
N ILE A 221 15.94 2.71 18.22
CA ILE A 221 15.40 3.95 17.62
C ILE A 221 16.20 5.17 18.10
N ASN A 222 16.41 5.30 19.41
CA ASN A 222 17.14 6.41 20.02
C ASN A 222 18.60 6.50 19.53
N ASP A 223 19.25 5.34 19.38
CA ASP A 223 20.66 5.25 19.00
C ASP A 223 20.84 5.20 17.48
N HIS A 224 19.74 5.32 16.71
CA HIS A 224 19.69 5.21 15.25
C HIS A 224 20.22 3.87 14.68
N GLN A 225 20.18 2.80 15.47
CA GLN A 225 20.63 1.44 15.11
C GLN A 225 19.44 0.55 14.73
N ILE A 226 18.69 0.98 13.73
CA ILE A 226 17.46 0.32 13.27
C ILE A 226 17.62 -0.45 11.95
N ASN A 227 18.81 -0.47 11.35
CA ASN A 227 19.05 -1.25 10.14
C ASN A 227 20.44 -1.91 10.15
N PRO A 228 20.56 -3.18 10.58
CA PRO A 228 19.47 -4.04 11.05
C PRO A 228 19.01 -3.68 12.48
N TRP A 229 17.76 -4.01 12.81
CA TRP A 229 17.29 -3.99 14.19
C TRP A 229 17.98 -5.08 15.03
N PRO A 230 18.27 -4.84 16.32
CA PRO A 230 18.83 -5.85 17.23
C PRO A 230 17.89 -7.05 17.42
N ASP A 231 18.45 -8.25 17.54
CA ASP A 231 17.66 -9.43 17.92
C ASP A 231 17.02 -9.22 19.30
N GLY A 232 15.77 -9.67 19.45
CA GLY A 232 14.94 -9.40 20.62
C GLY A 232 14.17 -8.08 20.55
N SER A 233 14.37 -7.23 19.54
CA SER A 233 13.46 -6.11 19.27
C SER A 233 12.05 -6.62 19.02
N VAL A 234 11.07 -6.00 19.69
CA VAL A 234 9.65 -6.28 19.47
C VAL A 234 8.90 -4.97 19.25
N LEU A 235 8.15 -4.93 18.16
CA LEU A 235 7.21 -3.86 17.83
C LEU A 235 5.79 -4.40 17.90
N THR A 236 4.93 -3.65 18.56
CA THR A 236 3.53 -4.03 18.78
C THR A 236 2.63 -2.97 18.20
N LYS A 237 1.78 -3.33 17.24
CA LYS A 237 0.74 -2.44 16.70
C LYS A 237 -0.61 -2.84 17.27
N VAL A 238 -1.20 -1.93 18.03
CA VAL A 238 -2.52 -2.12 18.64
C VAL A 238 -3.54 -1.31 17.83
N VAL A 239 -4.64 -1.95 17.43
CA VAL A 239 -5.64 -1.37 16.51
C VAL A 239 -6.98 -1.26 17.22
N TRP A 240 -7.53 -0.04 17.25
CA TRP A 240 -8.89 0.24 17.72
C TRP A 240 -9.71 0.88 16.61
N GLU A 241 -11.02 0.73 16.68
CA GLU A 241 -11.93 1.66 16.03
C GLU A 241 -11.70 3.06 16.58
N LYS A 242 -11.94 4.08 15.75
CA LYS A 242 -11.79 5.48 16.10
C LYS A 242 -13.16 6.04 16.49
N LEU A 243 -13.30 6.51 17.73
CA LEU A 243 -14.43 7.35 18.12
C LEU A 243 -13.99 8.80 18.02
N GLU A 244 -14.79 9.63 17.37
CA GLU A 244 -14.52 11.06 17.20
C GLU A 244 -15.76 11.85 17.58
N ASP A 245 -15.60 12.81 18.49
CA ASP A 245 -16.70 13.66 18.92
C ASP A 245 -16.84 14.91 18.04
N LYS A 246 -17.89 15.69 18.30
CA LYS A 246 -18.20 16.93 17.57
C LYS A 246 -17.10 18.01 17.68
N ASP A 247 -16.26 17.93 18.69
CA ASP A 247 -15.18 18.87 18.96
C ASP A 247 -13.86 18.37 18.33
N GLY A 248 -13.89 17.23 17.61
CA GLY A 248 -12.75 16.61 16.95
C GLY A 248 -11.85 15.80 17.88
N ASN A 249 -12.27 15.56 19.14
CA ASN A 249 -11.48 14.74 20.05
C ASN A 249 -11.59 13.27 19.63
N VAL A 250 -10.44 12.61 19.56
CA VAL A 250 -10.36 11.20 19.17
C VAL A 250 -10.13 10.33 20.42
N ARG A 251 -10.97 9.32 20.57
CA ARG A 251 -10.90 8.31 21.64
C ARG A 251 -10.82 6.90 21.04
N PRO A 252 -10.13 5.94 21.69
CA PRO A 252 -10.20 4.54 21.30
C PRO A 252 -11.62 4.00 21.43
N GLY A 253 -12.14 3.39 20.37
CA GLY A 253 -13.35 2.59 20.40
C GLY A 253 -13.04 1.11 20.63
N LYS A 254 -13.85 0.24 20.03
CA LYS A 254 -13.68 -1.20 20.06
C LYS A 254 -12.26 -1.61 19.68
N PHE A 255 -11.66 -2.45 20.51
CA PHE A 255 -10.37 -3.07 20.25
C PHE A 255 -10.53 -4.12 19.15
N VAL A 256 -9.79 -3.97 18.05
CA VAL A 256 -9.98 -4.73 16.79
C VAL A 256 -8.97 -5.87 16.64
N ASN A 257 -7.69 -5.60 16.88
CA ASN A 257 -6.63 -6.61 16.88
C ASN A 257 -5.32 -6.03 17.43
N ILE A 258 -4.40 -6.93 17.73
CA ILE A 258 -3.01 -6.61 18.06
C ILE A 258 -2.07 -7.39 17.15
N GLN A 259 -1.02 -6.72 16.68
CA GLN A 259 -0.05 -7.28 15.75
C GLN A 259 1.37 -7.11 16.28
N TYR A 260 2.23 -8.07 16.00
CA TYR A 260 3.61 -8.09 16.47
C TYR A 260 4.58 -8.26 15.30
N MET A 261 5.71 -7.57 15.40
CA MET A 261 6.94 -7.89 14.68
C MET A 261 8.01 -8.21 15.73
N VAL A 262 8.63 -9.40 15.64
CA VAL A 262 9.67 -9.87 16.57
C VAL A 262 10.95 -10.14 15.78
N ARG A 263 12.04 -9.48 16.17
CA ARG A 263 13.34 -9.65 15.53
C ARG A 263 14.06 -10.86 16.11
N ASP A 264 14.36 -11.83 15.25
CA ASP A 264 15.25 -12.95 15.53
C ASP A 264 15.81 -13.45 14.19
N LYS A 265 17.07 -13.13 13.92
CA LYS A 265 17.70 -13.34 12.59
C LYS A 265 17.82 -14.81 12.23
N GLU A 266 17.99 -15.67 13.23
CA GLU A 266 18.21 -17.09 13.01
C GLU A 266 16.86 -17.80 12.89
N LYS A 267 15.94 -17.52 13.81
CA LYS A 267 14.62 -18.16 13.82
C LYS A 267 13.75 -17.76 12.64
N TYR A 268 13.83 -16.50 12.19
CA TYR A 268 12.97 -15.96 11.14
C TYR A 268 13.75 -15.65 9.85
N ARG A 269 14.76 -16.46 9.54
CA ARG A 269 15.66 -16.27 8.39
C ARG A 269 14.93 -16.17 7.04
N ASP A 270 13.82 -16.91 6.89
CA ASP A 270 12.99 -16.93 5.67
C ASP A 270 12.12 -15.68 5.47
N THR A 271 12.07 -14.80 6.47
CA THR A 271 11.27 -13.57 6.48
C THR A 271 12.13 -12.38 6.90
N GLU A 272 13.36 -12.32 6.38
CA GLU A 272 14.34 -11.23 6.62
C GLU A 272 14.67 -11.02 8.11
N GLY A 273 14.57 -12.10 8.91
CA GLY A 273 14.82 -12.07 10.34
C GLY A 273 13.66 -11.50 11.19
N TRP A 274 12.47 -11.34 10.58
CA TRP A 274 11.27 -10.85 11.26
C TRP A 274 10.18 -11.91 11.39
N GLY A 275 9.76 -12.17 12.62
CA GLY A 275 8.56 -12.94 12.92
C GLY A 275 7.34 -12.03 13.00
N PHE A 276 6.24 -12.42 12.35
CA PHE A 276 4.99 -11.66 12.36
C PHE A 276 3.90 -12.43 13.10
N ALA A 277 3.06 -11.73 13.88
CA ALA A 277 1.86 -12.32 14.46
C ALA A 277 0.72 -11.31 14.51
N ARG A 278 -0.51 -11.80 14.50
CA ARG A 278 -1.73 -11.01 14.71
C ARG A 278 -2.68 -11.83 15.57
N PHE A 279 -3.33 -11.16 16.51
CA PHE A 279 -4.38 -11.73 17.35
C PHE A 279 -5.64 -10.87 17.23
N ASP A 280 -6.74 -11.50 16.85
CA ASP A 280 -8.04 -10.86 16.69
C ASP A 280 -8.81 -10.91 18.01
N THR A 281 -9.39 -9.77 18.37
CA THR A 281 -10.12 -9.55 19.61
C THR A 281 -11.61 -9.87 19.43
N PRO A 282 -12.36 -10.10 20.52
CA PRO A 282 -11.97 -9.96 21.93
C PRO A 282 -11.11 -11.10 22.50
N GLU A 283 -11.18 -12.31 21.95
CA GLU A 283 -10.57 -13.50 22.58
C GLU A 283 -9.08 -13.71 22.27
N LEU A 284 -8.45 -12.76 21.56
CA LEU A 284 -7.05 -12.83 21.10
C LEU A 284 -6.78 -14.11 20.31
N ARG A 285 -7.69 -14.46 19.37
CA ARG A 285 -7.52 -15.63 18.49
C ARG A 285 -6.35 -15.39 17.52
N PRO A 286 -5.39 -16.33 17.40
CA PRO A 286 -4.28 -16.16 16.49
C PRO A 286 -4.73 -16.21 15.02
N TYR A 287 -4.25 -15.25 14.22
CA TYR A 287 -4.63 -15.12 12.82
C TYR A 287 -3.78 -16.01 11.89
N GLY A 288 -4.44 -16.61 10.90
CA GLY A 288 -3.81 -17.18 9.71
C GLY A 288 -3.11 -18.53 9.90
N LYS A 289 -2.36 -18.93 8.87
CA LYS A 289 -1.52 -20.13 8.85
C LYS A 289 -0.05 -19.70 8.69
N LEU A 290 0.91 -20.63 8.87
CA LEU A 290 2.35 -20.34 8.71
C LEU A 290 2.68 -19.64 7.36
N SER A 291 1.99 -20.01 6.27
CA SER A 291 2.21 -19.40 4.95
C SER A 291 1.79 -17.93 4.87
N SER A 292 0.91 -17.45 5.77
CA SER A 292 0.46 -16.06 5.80
C SER A 292 1.61 -15.08 6.06
N PHE A 293 2.68 -15.51 6.73
CA PHE A 293 3.79 -14.62 7.10
C PHE A 293 4.67 -14.23 5.92
N LYS A 294 4.75 -15.06 4.88
CA LYS A 294 5.42 -14.69 3.62
C LYS A 294 4.75 -13.48 2.96
N LYS A 295 3.43 -13.35 3.11
CA LYS A 295 2.69 -12.19 2.61
C LYS A 295 2.99 -10.93 3.42
N CYS A 296 3.18 -11.05 4.74
CA CYS A 296 3.56 -9.93 5.60
C CYS A 296 4.91 -9.35 5.16
N ILE A 297 5.95 -10.19 5.05
CA ILE A 297 7.28 -9.70 4.70
C ILE A 297 7.32 -9.09 3.28
N ALA A 298 6.59 -9.65 2.32
CA ALA A 298 6.55 -9.11 0.96
C ALA A 298 6.11 -7.63 0.91
N CYS A 299 5.13 -7.24 1.73
CA CYS A 299 4.73 -5.84 1.84
C CYS A 299 5.77 -4.98 2.59
N HIS A 300 6.40 -5.53 3.63
CA HIS A 300 7.38 -4.84 4.45
C HIS A 300 8.74 -4.62 3.76
N GLN A 301 9.06 -5.42 2.73
CA GLN A 301 10.23 -5.21 1.86
C GLN A 301 10.22 -3.85 1.14
N ALA A 302 9.05 -3.19 1.04
CA ALA A 302 8.93 -1.85 0.47
C ALA A 302 9.67 -0.77 1.26
N VAL A 303 10.00 -1.02 2.53
CA VAL A 303 10.70 -0.11 3.46
C VAL A 303 11.96 -0.76 4.03
N LYS A 304 12.75 -1.44 3.19
CA LYS A 304 14.00 -2.11 3.59
C LYS A 304 15.04 -1.17 4.22
N GLU A 305 15.00 0.11 3.88
CA GLU A 305 15.91 1.15 4.38
C GLU A 305 15.74 1.41 5.89
N THR A 306 14.56 1.12 6.45
CA THR A 306 14.26 1.24 7.89
C THR A 306 14.36 -0.08 8.63
N GLY A 307 14.95 -1.11 8.00
CA GLY A 307 14.94 -2.46 8.52
C GLY A 307 13.55 -3.10 8.50
N PHE A 308 12.75 -2.81 7.46
CA PHE A 308 11.42 -3.39 7.19
C PHE A 308 10.29 -2.88 8.09
N VAL A 309 10.46 -1.72 8.74
CA VAL A 309 9.51 -1.16 9.71
C VAL A 309 8.94 0.17 9.21
N PHE A 310 7.62 0.25 9.08
CA PHE A 310 6.91 1.50 8.77
C PHE A 310 6.84 2.42 9.99
N ASP A 311 6.33 3.65 9.78
CA ASP A 311 5.99 4.61 10.83
C ASP A 311 7.17 5.07 11.71
N LEU A 312 8.40 4.99 11.18
CA LEU A 312 9.57 5.68 11.72
C LEU A 312 9.66 7.08 11.11
N SER A 313 10.00 8.09 11.91
CA SER A 313 10.39 9.39 11.37
C SER A 313 11.74 9.25 10.66
N THR A 314 11.71 8.93 9.37
CA THR A 314 12.91 8.76 8.53
C THR A 314 13.46 10.07 7.99
N LYS A 315 12.79 11.19 8.25
CA LYS A 315 13.31 12.52 7.93
C LYS A 315 14.25 12.96 9.04
N LYS A 316 15.54 13.03 8.69
CA LYS A 316 16.48 13.95 9.35
C LYS A 316 16.00 15.39 9.21
#